data_AF-A0A1I6M0Y0-F1
#
_entry.id   AF-A0A1I6M0Y0-F1
#
_cell.length_a   1.000
_cell.length_b   1.000
_cell.length_c   1.000
_cell.angle_alpha   90.00
_cell.angle_beta   90.00
_cell.angle_gamma   90.00
#
_symmetry.space_group_name_H-M   'P 1'
#
loop_
_entity.id
_entity.type
_entity.pdbx_description
1 polymer ?
#
loop_
_entity_poly.entity_id
_entity_poly.type
_entity_poly.pdbx_seq_one_letter_code
_entity_poly.pdbx_strand_id
1 'polypeptide(L)'
;MSDGQNTPGTPPITKPPAGPPRATAPAPAAAPAGVSRAALIWIGVAVVVLSFVASFLGATLARSNSEAAAPVTTPVAETSQPSTEDYEAALEEILPAGAAVRAGAGVPEAGKGYEGEVYIDISTSDVYLFKDGEWVKVGNIRASAAENLTGETGAAGEAGATGETGASGAPGTPGTQLSLGLGAPENETCESDGDVYIDTELLQFYECEGGTWTLFGPEPASGSPAPTPTTDTEG
;
A
#
# COMPACT_ATOMS: atom_id res chain seq x y z
N MET A 1 81.71 57.62 32.06
CA MET A 1 82.89 56.75 32.25
C MET A 1 82.37 55.43 32.77
N SER A 2 82.62 54.25 32.23
CA SER A 2 83.08 53.78 30.93
C SER A 2 82.71 52.30 30.92
N ASP A 3 82.60 51.79 29.70
CA ASP A 3 82.37 50.44 29.23
C ASP A 3 82.98 49.28 30.04
N GLY A 4 82.29 48.13 29.96
CA GLY A 4 82.75 46.84 30.50
C GLY A 4 81.92 45.67 29.99
N GLN A 5 81.93 45.50 28.67
CA GLN A 5 81.34 44.41 27.90
C GLN A 5 81.97 43.05 28.24
N ASN A 6 81.14 42.02 28.51
CA ASN A 6 81.56 40.62 28.31
C ASN A 6 80.33 39.69 28.16
N THR A 7 80.03 39.26 26.94
CA THR A 7 79.33 38.01 26.64
C THR A 7 80.39 36.96 26.29
N PRO A 8 80.23 35.70 26.71
CA PRO A 8 79.95 34.68 25.68
C PRO A 8 79.17 33.44 26.17
N GLY A 9 78.47 32.82 25.22
CA GLY A 9 78.51 31.35 25.08
C GLY A 9 77.28 30.56 25.48
N THR A 10 76.35 30.38 24.54
CA THR A 10 75.43 29.23 24.52
C THR A 10 76.21 27.95 24.20
N PRO A 11 76.11 26.87 24.99
CA PRO A 11 76.49 25.53 24.57
C PRO A 11 75.26 24.69 24.12
N PRO A 12 75.49 23.59 23.38
CA PRO A 12 74.79 23.35 22.12
C PRO A 12 73.57 22.42 22.18
N ILE A 13 72.69 22.58 21.17
CA ILE A 13 71.64 21.65 20.78
C ILE A 13 72.28 20.30 20.46
N THR A 14 71.97 19.28 21.27
CA THR A 14 72.43 17.90 21.05
C THR A 14 71.33 17.11 20.36
N LYS A 15 71.57 16.77 19.09
CA LYS A 15 70.76 15.86 18.27
C LYS A 15 70.90 14.42 18.78
N PRO A 16 69.81 13.69 19.08
CA PRO A 16 69.90 12.26 19.37
C PRO A 16 70.16 11.46 18.08
N PRO A 17 71.11 10.51 18.06
CA PRO A 17 71.41 9.66 16.91
C PRO A 17 70.50 8.42 16.81
N ALA A 18 70.43 7.88 15.58
CA ALA A 18 69.64 6.73 15.16
C ALA A 18 69.96 5.43 15.93
N GLY A 19 68.91 4.65 16.22
CA GLY A 19 68.99 3.39 16.96
C GLY A 19 69.45 2.18 16.13
N PRO A 20 69.97 1.14 16.81
CA PRO A 20 69.97 -0.22 16.28
C PRO A 20 69.53 -1.26 17.36
N PRO A 21 69.57 -2.57 17.06
CA PRO A 21 68.51 -3.35 16.47
C PRO A 21 67.71 -4.17 17.51
N ARG A 22 66.49 -4.54 17.11
CA ARG A 22 65.52 -5.32 17.87
C ARG A 22 66.02 -6.75 18.13
N ALA A 23 66.19 -7.11 19.40
CA ALA A 23 66.46 -8.49 19.82
C ALA A 23 65.16 -9.31 19.97
N THR A 24 65.27 -10.57 19.57
CA THR A 24 64.23 -11.54 19.23
C THR A 24 63.47 -12.06 20.46
N ALA A 25 62.13 -12.06 20.39
CA ALA A 25 61.27 -12.71 21.36
C ALA A 25 61.22 -14.24 21.14
N PRO A 26 61.05 -15.06 22.20
CA PRO A 26 61.00 -16.51 22.07
C PRO A 26 59.74 -16.98 21.31
N ALA A 27 59.87 -18.09 20.60
CA ALA A 27 58.88 -18.67 19.71
C ALA A 27 57.54 -18.99 20.42
N PRO A 28 56.38 -18.68 19.80
CA PRO A 28 55.10 -19.09 20.35
C PRO A 28 54.87 -20.60 20.10
N ALA A 29 54.35 -21.27 21.12
CA ALA A 29 53.85 -22.64 21.06
C ALA A 29 52.80 -22.80 19.94
N ALA A 30 52.82 -23.95 19.26
CA ALA A 30 51.89 -24.28 18.18
C ALA A 30 50.43 -24.17 18.65
N ALA A 31 49.65 -23.31 18.00
CA ALA A 31 48.21 -23.20 18.22
C ALA A 31 47.51 -24.48 17.75
N PRO A 32 46.45 -24.97 18.43
CA PRO A 32 45.68 -26.11 17.96
C PRO A 32 45.00 -25.74 16.63
N ALA A 33 45.10 -26.64 15.64
CA ALA A 33 44.49 -26.43 14.33
C ALA A 33 42.96 -26.30 14.49
N GLY A 34 42.46 -25.06 14.48
CA GLY A 34 41.04 -24.77 14.45
C GLY A 34 40.45 -25.15 13.09
N VAL A 35 39.25 -25.75 13.09
CA VAL A 35 38.54 -26.09 11.86
C VAL A 35 38.30 -24.81 11.06
N SER A 36 38.89 -24.73 9.87
CA SER A 36 38.75 -23.54 9.02
C SER A 36 37.32 -23.41 8.52
N ARG A 37 36.86 -22.18 8.27
CA ARG A 37 35.55 -21.93 7.64
C ARG A 37 35.40 -22.67 6.31
N ALA A 38 36.49 -22.83 5.55
CA ALA A 38 36.50 -23.62 4.33
C ALA A 38 36.25 -25.11 4.60
N ALA A 39 36.81 -25.68 5.68
CA ALA A 39 36.51 -27.06 6.08
C ALA A 39 35.04 -27.24 6.48
N LEU A 40 34.44 -26.28 7.20
CA LEU A 40 33.01 -26.33 7.53
C LEU A 40 32.11 -26.24 6.29
N ILE A 41 32.47 -25.41 5.31
CA ILE A 41 31.74 -25.32 4.04
C ILE A 41 31.82 -26.65 3.28
N TRP A 42 33.00 -27.25 3.18
CA TRP A 42 33.18 -28.56 2.52
C TRP A 42 32.45 -29.69 3.24
N ILE A 43 32.45 -29.70 4.57
CA ILE A 43 31.65 -30.65 5.37
C ILE A 43 30.15 -30.44 5.09
N GLY A 44 29.67 -29.19 5.05
CA GLY A 44 28.27 -28.88 4.73
C GLY A 44 27.87 -29.38 3.34
N VAL A 45 28.70 -29.15 2.33
CA VAL A 45 28.47 -29.64 0.96
C VAL A 45 28.44 -31.18 0.93
N ALA A 46 29.38 -31.84 1.62
CA ALA A 46 29.42 -33.30 1.70
C ALA A 46 28.14 -33.89 2.34
N VAL A 47 27.60 -33.26 3.39
CA VAL A 47 26.36 -33.70 4.04
C VAL A 47 25.15 -33.55 3.13
N VAL A 48 25.06 -32.45 2.35
CA VAL A 48 23.96 -32.23 1.40
C VAL A 48 24.00 -33.27 0.28
N VAL A 49 25.18 -33.52 -0.30
CA VAL A 49 25.36 -34.54 -1.35
C VAL A 49 25.03 -35.93 -0.81
N LEU A 50 25.50 -36.28 0.40
CA LEU A 50 25.22 -37.58 1.01
C LEU A 50 23.73 -37.77 1.30
N SER A 51 23.01 -36.72 1.69
CA SER A 51 21.55 -36.75 1.89
C SER A 51 20.80 -36.98 0.58
N PHE A 52 21.25 -36.37 -0.52
CA PHE A 52 20.66 -36.55 -1.85
C PHE A 52 20.94 -37.94 -2.44
N VAL A 53 22.12 -38.51 -2.17
CA VAL A 53 22.44 -39.89 -2.56
C VAL A 53 21.63 -40.89 -1.71
N ALA A 54 21.48 -40.65 -0.41
CA ALA A 54 20.70 -41.52 0.48
C ALA A 54 19.21 -41.57 0.10
N SER A 55 18.60 -40.47 -0.33
CA SER A 55 17.21 -40.46 -0.80
C SER A 55 17.02 -41.27 -2.09
N PHE A 56 18.02 -41.27 -2.99
CA PHE A 56 18.01 -42.08 -4.21
C PHE A 56 18.20 -43.58 -3.93
N LEU A 57 19.01 -43.94 -2.93
CA LEU A 57 19.12 -45.34 -2.46
C LEU A 57 17.84 -45.83 -1.76
N GLY A 58 17.16 -44.97 -0.99
CA GLY A 58 15.91 -45.33 -0.32
C GLY A 58 14.78 -45.68 -1.30
N ALA A 59 14.70 -44.98 -2.43
CA ALA A 59 13.69 -45.23 -3.46
C ALA A 59 13.94 -46.52 -4.27
N THR A 60 15.19 -47.00 -4.35
CA THR A 60 15.55 -48.19 -5.15
C THR A 60 15.41 -49.49 -4.36
N LEU A 61 15.71 -49.52 -3.05
CA LEU A 61 15.46 -50.71 -2.21
C LEU A 61 13.97 -51.01 -2.00
N ALA A 62 13.10 -49.99 -1.98
CA ALA A 62 11.65 -50.18 -1.85
C ALA A 62 11.02 -50.93 -3.05
N ARG A 63 11.71 -50.97 -4.20
CA ARG A 63 11.21 -51.60 -5.43
C ARG A 63 11.70 -53.04 -5.64
N SER A 64 12.68 -53.49 -4.87
CA SER A 64 13.33 -54.80 -5.06
C SER A 64 12.76 -55.93 -4.19
N ASN A 65 11.76 -55.65 -3.35
CA ASN A 65 11.16 -56.65 -2.45
C ASN A 65 9.74 -57.07 -2.86
N SER A 66 9.38 -56.96 -4.14
CA SER A 66 8.23 -57.70 -4.69
C SER A 66 8.63 -59.15 -4.93
N GLU A 67 8.75 -59.89 -3.83
CA GLU A 67 8.70 -61.34 -3.85
C GLU A 67 7.29 -61.78 -4.23
N ALA A 68 7.19 -62.58 -5.29
CA ALA A 68 5.95 -63.15 -5.77
C ALA A 68 5.35 -64.08 -4.70
N ALA A 69 4.43 -63.56 -3.90
CA ALA A 69 3.54 -64.37 -3.09
C ALA A 69 2.43 -64.95 -3.98
N ALA A 70 2.36 -66.28 -4.02
CA ALA A 70 1.23 -67.05 -4.52
C ALA A 70 -0.10 -66.61 -3.82
N PRO A 71 -1.26 -66.80 -4.46
CA PRO A 71 -2.47 -66.04 -4.16
C PRO A 71 -3.05 -66.46 -2.81
N VAL A 72 -2.79 -65.65 -1.79
CA VAL A 72 -3.60 -65.67 -0.58
C VAL A 72 -4.84 -64.87 -0.93
N THR A 73 -6.00 -65.52 -0.89
CA THR A 73 -7.32 -64.91 -1.05
C THR A 73 -7.42 -63.71 -0.12
N THR A 74 -7.22 -62.52 -0.66
CA THR A 74 -7.72 -61.29 -0.06
C THR A 74 -9.23 -61.51 0.07
N PRO A 75 -9.84 -61.32 1.26
CA PRO A 75 -11.28 -61.14 1.28
C PRO A 75 -11.55 -59.99 0.32
N VAL A 76 -12.31 -60.27 -0.73
CA VAL A 76 -12.94 -59.23 -1.53
C VAL A 76 -13.67 -58.39 -0.49
N ALA A 77 -13.16 -57.19 -0.22
CA ALA A 77 -14.03 -56.16 0.30
C ALA A 77 -15.05 -55.98 -0.82
N GLU A 78 -16.17 -56.68 -0.70
CA GLU A 78 -17.40 -56.26 -1.33
C GLU A 78 -17.64 -54.88 -0.72
N THR A 79 -17.09 -53.84 -1.34
CA THR A 79 -17.85 -52.62 -1.49
C THR A 79 -19.11 -53.06 -2.23
N SER A 80 -20.09 -53.55 -1.46
CA SER A 80 -21.48 -53.47 -1.81
C SER A 80 -21.68 -51.99 -2.07
N GLN A 81 -21.52 -51.59 -3.33
CA GLN A 81 -22.00 -50.29 -3.75
C GLN A 81 -23.46 -50.29 -3.31
N PRO A 82 -23.88 -49.34 -2.46
CA PRO A 82 -25.28 -49.23 -2.09
C PRO A 82 -26.11 -49.41 -3.36
N SER A 83 -27.18 -50.18 -3.28
CA SER A 83 -28.11 -50.23 -4.40
C SER A 83 -28.62 -48.80 -4.65
N THR A 84 -29.10 -48.48 -5.86
CA THR A 84 -29.66 -47.14 -6.12
C THR A 84 -30.72 -46.76 -5.08
N GLU A 85 -31.49 -47.72 -4.58
CA GLU A 85 -32.46 -47.53 -3.49
C GLU A 85 -31.80 -47.14 -2.16
N ASP A 86 -30.67 -47.75 -1.79
CA ASP A 86 -29.93 -47.37 -0.58
C ASP A 86 -29.34 -45.96 -0.70
N TYR A 87 -28.90 -45.58 -1.91
CA TYR A 87 -28.45 -44.21 -2.19
C TYR A 87 -29.62 -43.22 -2.12
N GLU A 88 -30.78 -43.54 -2.69
CA GLU A 88 -31.97 -42.68 -2.64
C GLU A 88 -32.49 -42.53 -1.21
N ALA A 89 -32.54 -43.62 -0.43
CA ALA A 89 -32.92 -43.58 0.99
C ALA A 89 -31.92 -42.77 1.84
N ALA A 90 -30.62 -42.93 1.60
CA ALA A 90 -29.59 -42.13 2.28
C ALA A 90 -29.67 -40.64 1.89
N LEU A 91 -30.00 -40.33 0.63
CA LEU A 91 -30.20 -38.96 0.18
C LEU A 91 -31.46 -38.35 0.81
N GLU A 92 -32.55 -39.09 0.98
CA GLU A 92 -33.75 -38.62 1.71
C GLU A 92 -33.51 -38.44 3.22
N GLU A 93 -32.66 -39.27 3.83
CA GLU A 93 -32.24 -39.13 5.24
C GLU A 93 -31.30 -37.94 5.44
N ILE A 94 -30.36 -37.72 4.52
CA ILE A 94 -29.36 -36.62 4.60
C ILE A 94 -29.95 -35.29 4.12
N LEU A 95 -30.85 -35.32 3.15
CA LEU A 95 -31.50 -34.17 2.53
C LEU A 95 -33.03 -34.38 2.55
N PRO A 96 -33.70 -34.09 3.67
CA PRO A 96 -35.15 -34.19 3.73
C PRO A 96 -35.81 -33.31 2.66
N ALA A 97 -37.04 -33.65 2.26
CA ALA A 97 -37.83 -32.85 1.33
C ALA A 97 -37.81 -31.36 1.76
N GLY A 98 -37.42 -30.48 0.83
CA GLY A 98 -37.21 -29.06 1.07
C GLY A 98 -35.85 -28.61 1.62
N ALA A 99 -34.85 -29.49 1.72
CA ALA A 99 -33.48 -29.09 2.03
C ALA A 99 -32.80 -28.29 0.89
N ALA A 100 -33.30 -28.41 -0.34
CA ALA A 100 -32.77 -27.70 -1.49
C ALA A 100 -33.32 -26.26 -1.59
N VAL A 101 -32.41 -25.30 -1.69
CA VAL A 101 -32.72 -23.90 -1.99
C VAL A 101 -32.00 -23.51 -3.28
N ARG A 102 -32.74 -22.98 -4.25
CA ARG A 102 -32.21 -22.45 -5.51
C ARG A 102 -32.47 -20.96 -5.63
N ALA A 103 -31.62 -20.29 -6.40
CA ALA A 103 -31.76 -18.87 -6.71
C ALA A 103 -31.52 -18.64 -8.20
N GLY A 104 -32.31 -17.76 -8.81
CA GLY A 104 -32.18 -17.40 -10.21
C GLY A 104 -32.94 -16.13 -10.55
N ALA A 105 -32.88 -15.71 -11.81
CA ALA A 105 -33.56 -14.52 -12.27
C ALA A 105 -34.90 -14.89 -12.93
N GLY A 106 -35.99 -14.27 -12.47
CA GLY A 106 -37.33 -14.48 -12.99
C GLY A 106 -38.07 -15.63 -12.29
N VAL A 107 -39.29 -15.90 -12.78
CA VAL A 107 -40.16 -16.97 -12.26
C VAL A 107 -39.54 -18.34 -12.58
N PRO A 108 -39.51 -19.30 -11.64
CA PRO A 108 -38.96 -20.62 -11.89
C PRO A 108 -39.75 -21.39 -12.97
N GLU A 109 -39.05 -22.24 -13.73
CA GLU A 109 -39.66 -23.05 -14.79
C GLU A 109 -40.61 -24.10 -14.20
N ALA A 110 -41.82 -24.19 -14.77
CA ALA A 110 -42.87 -25.10 -14.31
C ALA A 110 -42.43 -26.57 -14.40
N GLY A 111 -42.75 -27.36 -13.36
CA GLY A 111 -42.46 -28.80 -13.32
C GLY A 111 -40.97 -29.17 -13.19
N LYS A 112 -40.08 -28.21 -12.87
CA LYS A 112 -38.64 -28.42 -12.68
C LYS A 112 -38.20 -28.22 -11.22
N GLY A 113 -38.92 -28.83 -10.28
CA GLY A 113 -38.61 -28.76 -8.85
C GLY A 113 -38.82 -30.10 -8.15
N TYR A 114 -38.32 -30.20 -6.92
CA TYR A 114 -38.59 -31.31 -6.01
C TYR A 114 -39.52 -30.85 -4.89
N GLU A 115 -40.32 -31.77 -4.34
CA GLU A 115 -41.28 -31.44 -3.28
C GLU A 115 -40.58 -30.75 -2.09
N GLY A 116 -41.15 -29.62 -1.66
CA GLY A 116 -40.62 -28.78 -0.58
C GLY A 116 -39.49 -27.83 -1.00
N GLU A 117 -39.01 -27.89 -2.24
CA GLU A 117 -37.90 -27.04 -2.70
C GLU A 117 -38.25 -25.55 -2.66
N VAL A 118 -37.31 -24.72 -2.21
CA VAL A 118 -37.48 -23.26 -2.18
C VAL A 118 -36.69 -22.63 -3.32
N TYR A 119 -37.33 -21.76 -4.09
CA TYR A 119 -36.70 -20.94 -5.12
C TYR A 119 -36.83 -19.46 -4.78
N ILE A 120 -35.73 -18.72 -4.91
CA ILE A 120 -35.67 -17.28 -4.69
C ILE A 120 -35.41 -16.59 -6.05
N ASP A 121 -36.37 -15.80 -6.52
CA ASP A 121 -36.13 -14.90 -7.65
C ASP A 121 -35.30 -13.71 -7.16
N ILE A 122 -34.04 -13.63 -7.57
CA ILE A 122 -33.12 -12.59 -7.13
C ILE A 122 -33.47 -11.20 -7.68
N SER A 123 -34.25 -11.14 -8.76
CA SER A 123 -34.63 -9.87 -9.42
C SER A 123 -35.75 -9.18 -8.66
N THR A 124 -36.79 -9.95 -8.32
CA THR A 124 -37.99 -9.45 -7.64
C THR A 124 -37.92 -9.65 -6.13
N SER A 125 -37.05 -10.55 -5.67
CA SER A 125 -36.99 -11.07 -4.29
C SER A 125 -38.23 -11.87 -3.88
N ASP A 126 -38.97 -12.39 -4.85
CA ASP A 126 -40.05 -13.34 -4.62
C ASP A 126 -39.51 -14.71 -4.19
N VAL A 127 -40.21 -15.34 -3.26
CA VAL A 127 -39.92 -16.71 -2.79
C VAL A 127 -41.03 -17.63 -3.27
N TYR A 128 -40.64 -18.74 -3.88
CA TYR A 128 -41.51 -19.79 -4.39
C TYR A 128 -41.21 -21.09 -3.66
N LEU A 129 -42.24 -21.87 -3.36
CA LEU A 129 -42.15 -23.22 -2.79
C LEU A 129 -42.72 -24.19 -3.82
N PHE A 130 -41.96 -25.23 -4.16
CA PHE A 130 -42.42 -26.29 -5.03
C PHE A 130 -43.26 -27.28 -4.22
N LYS A 131 -44.52 -27.45 -4.62
CA LYS A 131 -45.48 -28.33 -3.96
C LYS A 131 -46.57 -28.74 -4.93
N ASP A 132 -47.03 -29.98 -4.82
CA ASP A 132 -48.03 -30.57 -5.72
C ASP A 132 -47.62 -30.51 -7.20
N GLY A 133 -46.32 -30.56 -7.48
CA GLY A 133 -45.77 -30.49 -8.85
C GLY A 133 -45.71 -29.08 -9.46
N GLU A 134 -46.05 -28.05 -8.71
CA GLU A 134 -46.08 -26.66 -9.16
C GLU A 134 -45.28 -25.72 -8.25
N TRP A 135 -44.77 -24.63 -8.83
CA TRP A 135 -44.15 -23.55 -8.07
C TRP A 135 -45.21 -22.59 -7.56
N VAL A 136 -45.38 -22.53 -6.25
CA VAL A 136 -46.32 -21.61 -5.59
C VAL A 136 -45.54 -20.45 -4.98
N LYS A 137 -45.84 -19.21 -5.37
CA LYS A 137 -45.27 -18.02 -4.72
C LYS A 137 -45.77 -17.95 -3.27
N VAL A 138 -44.84 -17.97 -2.32
CA VAL A 138 -45.14 -17.95 -0.87
C VAL A 138 -44.80 -16.64 -0.19
N GLY A 139 -44.06 -15.75 -0.85
CA GLY A 139 -43.76 -14.43 -0.29
C GLY A 139 -42.80 -13.59 -1.12
N ASN A 140 -42.35 -12.49 -0.53
CA ASN A 140 -41.31 -11.62 -1.07
C ASN A 140 -40.45 -11.09 0.08
N ILE A 141 -39.13 -11.30 0.00
CA ILE A 141 -38.17 -10.99 1.07
C ILE A 141 -38.13 -9.47 1.35
N ARG A 142 -38.23 -8.64 0.30
CA ARG A 142 -38.19 -7.17 0.45
C ARG A 142 -39.48 -6.63 1.05
N ALA A 143 -40.63 -7.17 0.67
CA ALA A 143 -41.92 -6.78 1.24
C ALA A 143 -41.97 -7.12 2.74
N SER A 144 -41.58 -8.34 3.12
CA SER A 144 -41.52 -8.74 4.54
C SER A 144 -40.52 -7.91 5.34
N ALA A 145 -39.41 -7.48 4.72
CA ALA A 145 -38.49 -6.54 5.36
C ALA A 145 -39.15 -5.16 5.55
N ALA A 146 -39.80 -4.60 4.52
CA ALA A 146 -40.47 -3.30 4.60
C ALA A 146 -41.57 -3.24 5.66
N GLU A 147 -42.37 -4.29 5.81
CA GLU A 147 -43.39 -4.42 6.86
C GLU A 147 -42.78 -4.40 8.27
N ASN A 148 -41.53 -4.86 8.44
CA ASN A 148 -40.83 -4.86 9.72
C ASN A 148 -39.85 -3.69 9.90
N LEU A 149 -39.72 -2.80 8.92
CA LEU A 149 -38.91 -1.59 9.03
C LEU A 149 -39.65 -0.42 9.69
N THR A 150 -40.97 -0.54 9.86
CA THR A 150 -41.78 0.41 10.62
C THR A 150 -41.85 -0.03 12.08
N GLY A 151 -40.74 0.12 12.79
CA GLY A 151 -40.81 0.28 14.25
C GLY A 151 -41.66 1.51 14.56
N GLU A 152 -42.41 1.47 15.66
CA GLU A 152 -43.17 2.63 16.13
C GLU A 152 -42.23 3.84 16.17
N THR A 153 -42.56 4.90 15.41
CA THR A 153 -41.77 6.14 15.43
C THR A 153 -41.67 6.58 16.88
N GLY A 154 -40.46 6.54 17.43
CA GLY A 154 -40.22 6.94 18.81
C GLY A 154 -40.85 8.32 19.05
N ALA A 155 -41.43 8.52 20.24
CA ALA A 155 -42.06 9.79 20.57
C ALA A 155 -41.15 10.95 20.17
N ALA A 156 -41.71 11.93 19.45
CA ALA A 156 -40.98 13.13 19.08
C ALA A 156 -40.34 13.71 20.34
N GLY A 157 -39.01 13.83 20.35
CA GLY A 157 -38.31 14.44 21.47
C GLY A 157 -38.89 15.82 21.73
N GLU A 158 -38.97 16.22 23.00
CA GLU A 158 -39.42 17.57 23.36
C GLU A 158 -38.62 18.59 22.53
N ALA A 159 -39.32 19.57 21.97
CA ALA A 159 -38.67 20.64 21.23
C ALA A 159 -37.65 21.30 22.17
N GLY A 160 -36.37 21.16 21.85
CA GLY A 160 -35.31 21.85 22.57
C GLY A 160 -35.60 23.34 22.59
N ALA A 161 -35.35 23.99 23.74
CA ALA A 161 -35.52 25.43 23.84
C ALA A 161 -34.79 26.12 22.68
N THR A 162 -35.49 26.99 21.95
CA THR A 162 -34.87 27.81 20.90
C THR A 162 -33.72 28.58 21.53
N GLY A 163 -32.49 28.19 21.17
CA GLY A 163 -31.30 28.94 21.57
C GLY A 163 -31.42 30.37 21.05
N GLU A 164 -30.93 31.34 21.82
CA GLU A 164 -30.89 32.73 21.36
C GLU A 164 -30.16 32.80 20.02
N THR A 165 -30.74 33.53 19.06
CA THR A 165 -30.09 33.82 17.79
C THR A 165 -28.76 34.50 18.09
N GLY A 166 -27.65 33.80 17.86
CA GLY A 166 -26.32 34.38 17.98
C GLY A 166 -26.21 35.64 17.13
N ALA A 167 -25.53 36.67 17.65
CA ALA A 167 -25.29 37.90 16.90
C ALA A 167 -24.66 37.56 15.54
N SER A 168 -25.17 38.20 14.48
CA SER A 168 -24.60 38.05 13.14
C SER A 168 -23.11 38.41 13.20
N GLY A 169 -22.24 37.48 12.77
CA GLY A 169 -20.81 37.75 12.69
C GLY A 169 -20.54 38.97 11.82
N ALA A 170 -19.50 39.74 12.17
CA ALA A 170 -19.06 40.83 11.31
C ALA A 170 -18.69 40.28 9.91
N PRO A 171 -18.93 41.04 8.83
CA PRO A 171 -18.43 40.68 7.51
C PRO A 171 -16.93 40.38 7.57
N GLY A 172 -16.48 39.35 6.85
CA GLY A 172 -15.04 39.09 6.70
C GLY A 172 -14.34 40.28 6.06
N THR A 173 -13.06 40.47 6.37
CA THR A 173 -12.21 41.45 5.68
C THR A 173 -12.17 41.15 4.17
N PRO A 174 -12.15 42.17 3.30
CA PRO A 174 -11.90 41.98 1.88
C PRO A 174 -10.64 41.15 1.65
N GLY A 175 -10.70 40.24 0.67
CA GLY A 175 -9.54 39.45 0.29
C GLY A 175 -8.57 40.25 -0.58
N THR A 176 -7.35 39.73 -0.70
CA THR A 176 -6.34 40.20 -1.64
C THR A 176 -6.85 40.15 -3.08
N GLN A 177 -6.60 41.22 -3.84
CA GLN A 177 -7.00 41.38 -5.23
C GLN A 177 -5.82 41.14 -6.19
N LEU A 178 -6.13 40.70 -7.42
CA LEU A 178 -5.15 40.53 -8.50
C LEU A 178 -5.54 41.42 -9.69
N SER A 179 -4.62 42.27 -10.12
CA SER A 179 -4.79 43.27 -11.18
C SER A 179 -3.80 43.06 -12.33
N LEU A 180 -4.18 43.46 -13.54
CA LEU A 180 -3.37 43.31 -14.77
C LEU A 180 -3.22 44.67 -15.46
N GLY A 181 -2.05 44.94 -16.02
CA GLY A 181 -1.85 46.11 -16.88
C GLY A 181 -0.59 46.03 -17.73
N LEU A 182 -0.25 47.17 -18.34
CA LEU A 182 0.93 47.33 -19.20
C LEU A 182 1.89 48.31 -18.52
N GLY A 183 3.12 47.87 -18.29
CA GLY A 183 4.12 48.61 -17.52
C GLY A 183 3.95 48.51 -16.01
N ALA A 184 4.91 49.09 -15.29
CA ALA A 184 4.93 49.13 -13.82
C ALA A 184 3.73 49.93 -13.28
N PRO A 185 3.08 49.46 -12.19
CA PRO A 185 1.92 50.13 -11.62
C PRO A 185 2.33 51.42 -10.87
N GLU A 186 1.43 52.41 -10.86
CA GLU A 186 1.62 53.64 -10.08
C GLU A 186 1.37 53.37 -8.59
N ASN A 187 2.26 53.81 -7.70
CA ASN A 187 2.12 53.55 -6.24
C ASN A 187 0.79 54.02 -5.65
N GLU A 188 0.18 55.07 -6.21
CA GLU A 188 -1.12 55.59 -5.78
C GLU A 188 -2.27 54.59 -6.00
N THR A 189 -2.06 53.54 -6.79
CA THR A 189 -3.03 52.45 -7.03
C THR A 189 -2.89 51.28 -6.04
N CYS A 190 -1.90 51.32 -5.15
CA CYS A 190 -1.71 50.34 -4.07
C CYS A 190 -2.58 50.75 -2.86
N GLU A 191 -3.82 50.28 -2.82
CA GLU A 191 -4.79 50.62 -1.76
C GLU A 191 -4.87 49.59 -0.64
N SER A 192 -4.57 48.31 -0.93
CA SER A 192 -4.67 47.21 0.04
C SER A 192 -3.42 46.35 0.05
N ASP A 193 -2.81 46.24 1.22
CA ASP A 193 -1.62 45.40 1.41
C ASP A 193 -1.89 43.94 1.02
N GLY A 194 -0.96 43.37 0.27
CA GLY A 194 -1.00 42.03 -0.29
C GLY A 194 -1.58 41.96 -1.70
N ASP A 195 -2.21 43.03 -2.23
CA ASP A 195 -2.69 43.04 -3.61
C ASP A 195 -1.55 42.76 -4.59
N VAL A 196 -1.84 42.04 -5.67
CA VAL A 196 -0.87 41.62 -6.68
C VAL A 196 -1.18 42.28 -8.02
N TYR A 197 -0.18 42.90 -8.63
CA TYR A 197 -0.28 43.44 -9.98
C TYR A 197 0.67 42.70 -10.93
N ILE A 198 0.17 42.33 -12.11
CA ILE A 198 0.94 41.68 -13.17
C ILE A 198 1.08 42.66 -14.33
N ASP A 199 2.32 43.06 -14.61
CA ASP A 199 2.69 43.74 -15.84
C ASP A 199 2.77 42.70 -16.95
N THR A 200 1.82 42.75 -17.87
CA THR A 200 1.72 41.82 -19.00
C THR A 200 2.63 42.18 -20.18
N GLU A 201 3.25 43.37 -20.17
CA GLU A 201 4.21 43.80 -21.19
C GLU A 201 5.58 43.18 -20.94
N LEU A 202 6.07 43.25 -19.68
CA LEU A 202 7.37 42.74 -19.27
C LEU A 202 7.31 41.42 -18.48
N LEU A 203 6.09 40.89 -18.25
CA LEU A 203 5.83 39.71 -17.42
C LEU A 203 6.41 39.84 -16.00
N GLN A 204 6.24 41.02 -15.41
CA GLN A 204 6.71 41.36 -14.05
C GLN A 204 5.57 41.30 -13.03
N PHE A 205 5.91 40.94 -11.79
CA PHE A 205 4.96 40.76 -10.70
C PHE A 205 5.27 41.73 -9.56
N TYR A 206 4.25 42.47 -9.13
CA TYR A 206 4.32 43.49 -8.09
C TYR A 206 3.37 43.14 -6.95
N GLU A 207 3.79 43.34 -5.70
CA GLU A 207 2.98 43.17 -4.49
C GLU A 207 2.84 44.51 -3.77
N CYS A 208 1.62 44.87 -3.39
CA CYS A 208 1.30 46.10 -2.68
C CYS A 208 1.66 45.93 -1.20
N GLU A 209 2.58 46.75 -0.69
CA GLU A 209 2.95 46.78 0.73
C GLU A 209 3.12 48.23 1.19
N GLY A 210 2.31 48.64 2.17
CA GLY A 210 2.36 49.97 2.78
C GLY A 210 2.03 51.12 1.81
N GLY A 211 1.15 50.88 0.83
CA GLY A 211 0.80 51.86 -0.20
C GLY A 211 1.86 52.05 -1.30
N THR A 212 2.80 51.11 -1.44
CA THR A 212 3.81 51.09 -2.50
C THR A 212 3.83 49.73 -3.19
N TRP A 213 4.00 49.73 -4.51
CA TRP A 213 4.19 48.50 -5.27
C TRP A 213 5.65 48.03 -5.21
N THR A 214 5.87 46.81 -4.75
CA THR A 214 7.18 46.17 -4.64
C THR A 214 7.31 45.09 -5.72
N LEU A 215 8.38 45.12 -6.51
CA LEU A 215 8.65 44.10 -7.52
C LEU A 215 9.16 42.82 -6.85
N PHE A 216 8.47 41.69 -7.03
CA PHE A 216 8.89 40.37 -6.55
C PHE A 216 9.03 39.32 -7.67
N GLY A 217 8.77 39.73 -8.92
CA GLY A 217 8.91 38.92 -10.12
C GLY A 217 10.34 38.74 -10.63
N PRO A 218 10.54 38.02 -11.75
CA PRO A 218 11.88 37.82 -12.32
C PRO A 218 12.51 39.18 -12.65
N GLU A 219 13.79 39.33 -12.27
CA GLU A 219 14.55 40.56 -12.50
C GLU A 219 14.50 40.91 -14.00
N PRO A 220 14.21 42.18 -14.37
CA PRO A 220 14.14 42.58 -15.78
C PRO A 220 15.44 42.17 -16.44
N ALA A 221 15.36 41.40 -17.52
CA ALA A 221 16.51 40.97 -18.29
C ALA A 221 17.26 42.21 -18.81
N SER A 222 18.27 42.65 -18.05
CA SER A 222 19.14 43.74 -18.44
C SER A 222 20.04 43.23 -19.55
N GLY A 223 19.63 43.43 -20.80
CA GLY A 223 20.46 43.14 -21.96
C GLY A 223 19.71 42.74 -23.22
N SER A 224 18.94 43.66 -23.80
CA SER A 224 18.79 43.69 -25.26
C SER A 224 19.37 45.01 -25.74
N PRO A 225 20.43 45.02 -26.58
CA PRO A 225 20.95 46.28 -27.09
C PRO A 225 19.88 46.99 -27.91
N ALA A 226 19.75 48.30 -27.69
CA ALA A 226 18.93 49.19 -28.49
C ALA A 226 19.25 48.98 -29.99
N PRO A 227 18.26 48.86 -30.89
CA PRO A 227 18.54 48.80 -32.31
C PRO A 227 19.18 50.13 -32.72
N THR A 228 20.41 50.06 -33.24
CA THR A 228 21.07 51.20 -33.90
C THR A 228 20.15 51.74 -35.01
N PRO A 229 19.97 53.07 -35.12
CA PRO A 229 19.20 53.64 -36.21
C PRO A 229 19.97 53.41 -37.53
N THR A 230 19.40 52.62 -38.43
CA THR A 230 19.88 52.55 -39.81
C THR A 230 19.45 53.84 -40.51
N THR A 231 20.42 54.71 -40.74
CA THR A 231 20.29 55.84 -41.66
C THR A 231 20.18 55.25 -43.06
N ASP A 232 18.97 55.15 -43.60
CA ASP A 232 18.78 54.85 -45.02
C ASP A 232 19.31 56.03 -45.84
N THR A 233 20.46 55.80 -46.46
CA THR A 233 21.02 56.63 -47.54
C THR A 233 20.50 56.08 -48.87
N GLU A 234 19.60 56.86 -49.46
CA GLU A 234 19.31 57.07 -50.89
C GLU A 234 19.79 56.03 -51.93
N GLY A 235 18.83 55.56 -52.74
CA GLY A 235 19.02 54.88 -54.02
C GLY A 235 17.70 54.72 -54.78
#